data_AF-A0A160T8N4-F1
#
_entry.id   AF-A0A160T8N4-F1
#
_cell.length_a   1.000
_cell.length_b   1.000
_cell.length_c   1.000
_cell.angle_alpha   90.00
_cell.angle_beta   90.00
_cell.angle_gamma   90.00
#
_symmetry.space_group_name_H-M   'P 1'
#
loop_
_entity.id
_entity.type
_entity.pdbx_description
1 polymer ?
#
loop_
_entity_poly.entity_id
_entity_poly.type
_entity_poly.pdbx_seq_one_letter_code
_entity_poly.pdbx_strand_id
1 'polypeptide(L)'
;MTAKAEFPDTDNLIRRYQSGESLYKLASEKGVTPKVIARIMREAGVLESRQGLRIDLDIESIIAHYLAGESEKAISDSLGVNRWTIRRRLQAAGIEPRGRSEAELLKWSQMTAEQKRQQVAPAHDAVRGVPVPHARKVKIAKGKERMQGHAVAAERHLAQVLTDRGLTVTLQRAVDKYNIDIAIDSPPVAVEIFGGGWHSSGDHARRFFERTKYFLDCGWNVVIVWVDGRRYPVGVGCADYVAAFVQELGGDISGRGQYRVILGDGQDAPATDSYFNSLAVIERLRGG
;
A
#
# COMPACT_ATOMS: atom_id res chain seq x y z
N MET A 1 -48.80 -36.80 21.70
CA MET A 1 -47.69 -37.16 22.59
C MET A 1 -47.16 -38.51 22.15
N THR A 2 -46.02 -38.54 21.45
CA THR A 2 -45.36 -39.80 21.07
C THR A 2 -44.69 -40.38 22.31
N ALA A 3 -45.06 -41.60 22.71
CA ALA A 3 -44.42 -42.31 23.80
C ALA A 3 -42.90 -42.38 23.54
N LYS A 4 -42.09 -41.86 24.48
CA LYS A 4 -40.64 -42.09 24.47
C LYS A 4 -40.44 -43.59 24.62
N ALA A 5 -39.92 -44.26 23.59
CA ALA A 5 -39.50 -45.65 23.73
C ALA A 5 -38.50 -45.75 24.88
N GLU A 6 -38.80 -46.58 25.88
CA GLU A 6 -37.86 -46.90 26.95
C GLU A 6 -36.62 -47.54 26.35
N PHE A 7 -35.45 -47.03 26.73
CA PHE A 7 -34.19 -47.63 26.30
C PHE A 7 -33.93 -48.85 27.18
N PRO A 8 -33.91 -50.08 26.62
CA PRO A 8 -33.71 -51.28 27.42
C PRO A 8 -32.33 -51.23 28.09
N ASP A 9 -32.25 -51.76 29.31
CA ASP A 9 -30.99 -51.97 30.03
C ASP A 9 -30.29 -50.68 30.53
N THR A 10 -31.08 -49.67 30.92
CA THR A 10 -30.59 -48.39 31.45
C THR A 10 -29.76 -48.56 32.74
N ASP A 11 -30.16 -49.46 33.66
CA ASP A 11 -29.45 -49.68 34.93
C ASP A 11 -28.06 -50.31 34.76
N ASN A 12 -27.87 -51.15 33.74
CA ASN A 12 -26.57 -51.72 33.41
C ASN A 12 -25.64 -50.64 32.83
N LEU A 13 -26.17 -49.80 31.94
CA LEU A 13 -25.43 -48.68 31.38
C LEU A 13 -24.94 -47.73 32.48
N ILE A 14 -25.79 -47.40 33.45
CA ILE A 14 -25.43 -46.52 34.58
C ILE A 14 -24.30 -47.15 35.40
N ARG A 15 -24.42 -48.43 35.76
CA ARG A 15 -23.39 -49.16 36.53
C ARG A 15 -22.04 -49.17 35.81
N ARG A 16 -22.04 -49.45 34.50
CA ARG A 16 -20.81 -49.47 33.68
C ARG A 16 -20.16 -48.10 33.53
N TYR A 17 -20.97 -47.05 33.38
CA TYR A 17 -20.48 -45.68 33.37
C TYR A 17 -19.84 -45.30 34.73
N GLN A 18 -20.50 -45.64 35.84
CA GLN A 18 -19.97 -45.41 37.19
C GLN A 18 -18.69 -46.22 37.48
N SER A 19 -18.49 -47.38 36.82
CA SER A 19 -17.24 -48.12 36.89
C SER A 19 -16.12 -47.56 35.99
N GLY A 20 -16.29 -46.38 35.40
CA GLY A 20 -15.27 -45.66 34.64
C GLY A 20 -15.31 -45.87 33.13
N GLU A 21 -16.33 -46.55 32.60
CA GLU A 21 -16.45 -46.75 31.16
C GLU A 21 -16.93 -45.48 30.44
N SER A 22 -16.33 -45.18 29.28
CA SER A 22 -16.65 -43.93 28.57
C SER A 22 -18.01 -43.98 27.86
N LEU A 23 -18.68 -42.83 27.76
CA LEU A 23 -19.92 -42.67 27.02
C LEU A 23 -19.81 -43.13 25.56
N TYR A 24 -18.62 -42.98 24.95
CA TYR A 24 -18.37 -43.40 23.57
C TYR A 24 -18.36 -44.93 23.42
N LYS A 25 -17.74 -45.64 24.36
CA LYS A 25 -17.69 -47.09 24.35
C LYS A 25 -19.08 -47.69 24.54
N LEU A 26 -19.81 -47.19 25.53
CA LEU A 26 -21.21 -47.59 25.78
C LEU A 26 -22.12 -47.32 24.58
N ALA A 27 -21.93 -46.19 23.89
CA ALA A 27 -22.71 -45.83 22.71
C ALA A 27 -22.40 -46.75 21.51
N SER A 28 -21.13 -47.03 21.28
CA SER A 28 -20.68 -47.93 20.21
C SER A 28 -21.24 -49.34 20.36
N GLU A 29 -21.21 -49.89 21.58
CA GLU A 29 -21.69 -51.26 21.84
C GLU A 29 -23.22 -51.38 21.69
N LYS A 30 -23.96 -50.34 22.04
CA LYS A 30 -25.42 -50.31 21.91
C LYS A 30 -25.90 -49.80 20.55
N GLY A 31 -24.99 -49.49 19.62
CA GLY A 31 -25.33 -49.02 18.27
C GLY A 31 -26.01 -47.64 18.23
N VAL A 32 -25.75 -46.79 19.21
CA VAL A 32 -26.36 -45.44 19.31
C VAL A 32 -25.31 -44.34 19.31
N THR A 33 -25.74 -43.10 19.13
CA THR A 33 -24.83 -41.95 19.26
C THR A 33 -24.51 -41.67 20.75
N PRO A 34 -23.31 -41.18 21.08
CA PRO A 34 -22.95 -40.78 22.44
C PRO A 34 -23.92 -39.76 23.08
N LYS A 35 -24.64 -38.98 22.26
CA LYS A 35 -25.69 -38.04 22.73
C LYS A 35 -26.87 -38.76 23.37
N VAL A 36 -27.23 -39.96 22.89
CA VAL A 36 -28.32 -40.78 23.45
C VAL A 36 -27.93 -41.27 24.84
N ILE A 37 -26.74 -41.88 24.97
CA ILE A 37 -26.23 -42.32 26.28
C ILE A 37 -26.09 -41.13 27.24
N ALA A 38 -25.53 -40.00 26.79
CA ALA A 38 -25.40 -38.80 27.62
C ALA A 38 -26.76 -38.21 28.07
N ARG A 39 -27.84 -38.37 27.27
CA ARG A 39 -29.19 -37.98 27.68
C ARG A 39 -29.70 -38.92 28.78
N ILE A 40 -29.55 -40.23 28.60
CA ILE A 40 -29.96 -41.24 29.59
C ILE A 40 -29.24 -41.00 30.92
N MET A 41 -27.91 -40.79 30.90
CA MET A 41 -27.14 -40.52 32.11
C MET A 41 -27.54 -39.22 32.81
N ARG A 42 -27.98 -38.20 32.06
CA ARG A 42 -28.51 -36.94 32.61
C ARG A 42 -29.90 -37.12 33.22
N GLU A 43 -30.79 -37.82 32.52
CA GLU A 43 -32.13 -38.15 33.02
C GLU A 43 -32.06 -39.02 34.29
N ALA A 44 -31.04 -39.88 34.40
CA ALA A 44 -30.75 -40.69 35.59
C ALA A 44 -29.92 -39.97 36.68
N GLY A 45 -29.54 -38.69 36.46
CA GLY A 45 -28.81 -37.89 37.45
C GLY A 45 -27.34 -38.27 37.69
N VAL A 46 -26.76 -39.17 36.88
CA VAL A 46 -25.36 -39.66 37.05
C VAL A 46 -24.33 -38.94 36.18
N LEU A 47 -24.79 -38.19 35.18
CA LEU A 47 -23.94 -37.29 34.40
C LEU A 47 -24.35 -35.85 34.68
N GLU A 48 -23.50 -35.13 35.40
CA GLU A 48 -23.71 -33.71 35.65
C GLU A 48 -23.65 -32.89 34.36
N SER A 49 -24.49 -31.87 34.29
CA SER A 49 -24.44 -30.90 33.20
C SER A 49 -23.19 -30.03 33.34
N ARG A 50 -22.39 -29.94 32.28
CA ARG A 50 -21.29 -28.94 32.18
C ARG A 50 -21.80 -27.49 32.13
N GLN A 51 -23.10 -27.23 32.22
CA GLN A 51 -23.67 -25.87 32.24
C GLN A 51 -23.14 -25.01 33.39
N GLY A 52 -22.68 -25.62 34.50
CA GLY A 52 -22.06 -24.92 35.63
C GLY A 52 -20.60 -24.49 35.45
N LEU A 53 -19.91 -24.91 34.37
CA LEU A 53 -18.51 -24.55 34.10
C LEU A 53 -18.36 -23.27 33.25
N ARG A 54 -19.41 -22.46 33.15
CA ARG A 54 -19.34 -21.18 32.44
C ARG A 54 -18.50 -20.22 33.27
N ILE A 55 -17.31 -19.88 32.77
CA ILE A 55 -16.52 -18.76 33.29
C ILE A 55 -17.42 -17.53 33.26
N ASP A 56 -17.66 -16.97 34.43
CA ASP A 56 -18.31 -15.68 34.55
C ASP A 56 -17.33 -14.63 34.06
N LEU A 57 -17.70 -13.95 32.98
CA LEU A 57 -16.87 -12.92 32.36
C LEU A 57 -17.69 -11.65 32.41
N ASP A 58 -17.12 -10.62 33.01
CA ASP A 58 -17.70 -9.29 33.02
C ASP A 58 -17.81 -8.77 31.58
N ILE A 59 -19.04 -8.74 31.08
CA ILE A 59 -19.35 -8.30 29.71
C ILE A 59 -19.09 -6.81 29.59
N GLU A 60 -19.36 -6.00 30.63
CA GLU A 60 -19.17 -4.55 30.58
C GLU A 60 -17.69 -4.21 30.45
N SER A 61 -16.83 -4.89 31.21
CA SER A 61 -15.37 -4.78 31.04
C SER A 61 -14.92 -5.17 29.63
N ILE A 62 -15.40 -6.30 29.08
CA ILE A 62 -15.06 -6.71 27.70
C ILE A 62 -15.43 -5.64 26.68
N ILE A 63 -16.62 -5.05 26.82
CA ILE A 63 -17.10 -3.98 25.94
C ILE A 63 -16.20 -2.75 26.07
N ALA A 64 -15.92 -2.32 27.29
CA ALA A 64 -15.10 -1.13 27.57
C ALA A 64 -13.70 -1.27 26.97
N HIS A 65 -13.00 -2.39 27.20
CA HIS A 65 -11.68 -2.64 26.62
C HIS A 65 -11.72 -2.66 25.08
N TYR A 66 -12.75 -3.30 24.51
CA TYR A 66 -12.89 -3.38 23.06
C TYR A 66 -13.14 -2.02 22.42
N LEU A 67 -14.00 -1.19 23.01
CA LEU A 67 -14.31 0.17 22.56
C LEU A 67 -13.12 1.12 22.78
N ALA A 68 -12.28 0.89 23.79
CA ALA A 68 -11.01 1.58 23.97
C ALA A 68 -9.95 1.21 22.91
N GLY A 69 -10.26 0.22 22.06
CA GLY A 69 -9.46 -0.14 20.88
C GLY A 69 -8.70 -1.45 21.03
N GLU A 70 -8.71 -2.10 22.20
CA GLU A 70 -8.05 -3.38 22.39
C GLU A 70 -8.64 -4.45 21.48
N SER A 71 -7.78 -5.30 20.92
CA SER A 71 -8.23 -6.38 20.04
C SER A 71 -8.94 -7.48 20.84
N GLU A 72 -9.85 -8.23 20.20
CA GLU A 72 -10.45 -9.44 20.80
C GLU A 72 -9.39 -10.41 21.34
N LYS A 73 -8.21 -10.46 20.71
CA LYS A 73 -7.08 -11.30 21.13
C LYS A 73 -6.43 -10.77 22.42
N ALA A 74 -6.17 -9.47 22.50
CA ALA A 74 -5.59 -8.87 23.70
C ALA A 74 -6.49 -9.08 24.92
N ILE A 75 -7.79 -8.86 24.75
CA ILE A 75 -8.81 -9.09 25.77
C ILE A 75 -8.89 -10.59 26.14
N SER A 76 -8.77 -11.48 25.15
CA SER A 76 -8.81 -12.91 25.43
C SER A 76 -7.58 -13.40 26.19
N ASP A 77 -6.41 -12.85 25.84
CA ASP A 77 -5.14 -13.19 26.47
C ASP A 77 -5.12 -12.68 27.94
N SER A 78 -5.64 -11.47 28.20
CA SER A 78 -5.74 -10.92 29.56
C SER A 78 -6.72 -11.68 30.46
N LEU A 79 -7.81 -12.21 29.88
CA LEU A 79 -8.83 -12.97 30.60
C LEU A 79 -8.58 -14.49 30.60
N GLY A 80 -7.53 -14.98 29.93
CA GLY A 80 -7.21 -16.40 29.84
C GLY A 80 -8.27 -17.24 29.12
N VAL A 81 -9.00 -16.64 28.18
CA VAL A 81 -10.08 -17.32 27.44
C VAL A 81 -9.80 -17.40 25.95
N ASN A 82 -10.58 -18.20 25.24
CA ASN A 82 -10.50 -18.24 23.78
C ASN A 82 -11.06 -16.94 23.17
N ARG A 83 -10.40 -16.38 22.15
CA ARG A 83 -10.87 -15.22 21.38
C ARG A 83 -12.33 -15.33 20.90
N TRP A 84 -12.76 -16.52 20.47
CA TRP A 84 -14.16 -16.74 20.07
C TRP A 84 -15.16 -16.55 21.20
N THR A 85 -14.74 -16.67 22.45
CA THR A 85 -15.57 -16.31 23.61
C THR A 85 -15.80 -14.81 23.64
N ILE A 86 -14.75 -13.99 23.50
CA ILE A 86 -14.87 -12.53 23.45
C ILE A 86 -15.77 -12.09 22.30
N ARG A 87 -15.55 -12.64 21.10
CA ARG A 87 -16.37 -12.33 19.92
C ARG A 87 -17.86 -12.60 20.15
N ARG A 88 -18.20 -13.76 20.71
CA ARG A 88 -19.60 -14.12 21.02
C ARG A 88 -20.21 -13.21 22.08
N ARG A 89 -19.44 -12.78 23.08
CA ARG A 89 -19.92 -11.84 24.12
C ARG A 89 -20.21 -10.46 23.53
N LEU A 90 -19.33 -9.95 22.66
CA LEU A 90 -19.55 -8.69 21.94
C LEU A 90 -20.82 -8.77 21.07
N GLN A 91 -20.96 -9.83 20.28
CA GLN A 91 -22.15 -10.02 19.43
C GLN A 91 -23.44 -10.14 20.24
N ALA A 92 -23.41 -10.88 21.36
CA ALA A 92 -24.57 -10.98 22.26
C ALA A 92 -24.95 -9.65 22.91
N ALA A 93 -23.97 -8.74 23.08
CA ALA A 93 -24.19 -7.37 23.53
C ALA A 93 -24.53 -6.39 22.38
N GLY A 94 -24.75 -6.87 21.16
CA GLY A 94 -25.10 -6.03 20.01
C GLY A 94 -23.93 -5.26 19.39
N ILE A 95 -22.69 -5.60 19.75
CA ILE A 95 -21.49 -4.98 19.20
C ILE A 95 -20.98 -5.80 18.04
N GLU A 96 -20.96 -5.19 16.86
CA GLU A 96 -20.36 -5.79 15.67
C GLU A 96 -18.83 -5.82 15.78
N PRO A 97 -18.20 -7.01 15.71
CA PRO A 97 -16.75 -7.11 15.76
C PRO A 97 -16.08 -6.54 14.50
N ARG A 98 -14.94 -5.89 14.70
CA ARG A 98 -14.14 -5.23 13.65
C ARG A 98 -13.73 -6.21 12.56
N GLY A 99 -13.78 -5.73 11.33
CA GLY A 99 -13.17 -6.41 10.19
C GLY A 99 -11.65 -6.39 10.26
N ARG A 100 -10.99 -7.18 9.41
CA ARG A 100 -9.52 -7.22 9.31
C ARG A 100 -8.93 -5.84 8.99
N SER A 101 -9.53 -5.13 8.04
CA SER A 101 -9.06 -3.80 7.60
C SER A 101 -9.18 -2.77 8.72
N GLU A 102 -10.32 -2.74 9.42
CA GLU A 102 -10.55 -1.81 10.54
C GLU A 102 -9.59 -2.07 11.71
N ALA A 103 -9.35 -3.35 12.02
CA ALA A 103 -8.40 -3.73 13.06
C ALA A 103 -6.96 -3.32 12.71
N GLU A 104 -6.54 -3.52 11.45
CA GLU A 104 -5.21 -3.05 11.00
C GLU A 104 -5.13 -1.52 11.01
N LEU A 105 -6.12 -0.80 10.49
CA LEU A 105 -6.12 0.66 10.50
C LEU A 105 -5.98 1.23 11.91
N LEU A 106 -6.74 0.70 12.88
CA LEU A 106 -6.64 1.15 14.28
C LEU A 106 -5.28 0.81 14.89
N LYS A 107 -4.75 -0.40 14.63
CA LYS A 107 -3.41 -0.79 15.06
C LYS A 107 -2.36 0.21 14.55
N TRP A 108 -2.42 0.57 13.27
CA TRP A 108 -1.49 1.55 12.67
C TRP A 108 -1.72 2.97 13.19
N SER A 109 -2.95 3.37 13.55
CA SER A 109 -3.21 4.70 14.09
C SER A 109 -2.70 4.86 15.52
N GLN A 110 -2.70 3.78 16.32
CA GLN A 110 -2.21 3.78 17.71
C GLN A 110 -0.69 3.61 17.83
N MET A 111 -0.02 3.11 16.79
CA MET A 111 1.44 2.92 16.82
C MET A 111 2.23 4.24 16.74
N THR A 112 3.28 4.34 17.56
CA THR A 112 4.28 5.41 17.45
C THR A 112 5.12 5.28 16.18
N ALA A 113 5.79 6.36 15.77
CA ALA A 113 6.70 6.31 14.62
C ALA A 113 7.80 5.24 14.77
N GLU A 114 8.29 5.02 15.99
CA GLU A 114 9.27 3.99 16.27
C GLU A 114 8.70 2.58 16.14
N GLN A 115 7.52 2.31 16.71
CA GLN A 115 6.84 1.02 16.56
C GLN A 115 6.52 0.72 15.10
N LYS A 116 6.10 1.73 14.32
CA LYS A 116 5.89 1.58 12.87
C LYS A 116 7.17 1.16 12.16
N ARG A 117 8.31 1.78 12.47
CA ARG A 117 9.62 1.42 11.91
C ARG A 117 10.00 -0.02 12.24
N GLN A 118 9.84 -0.42 13.51
CA GLN A 118 10.14 -1.79 13.95
C GLN A 118 9.22 -2.81 13.27
N GLN A 119 7.92 -2.52 13.14
CA GLN A 119 6.93 -3.39 12.51
C GLN A 119 7.23 -3.67 11.02
N VAL A 120 7.79 -2.70 10.29
CA VAL A 120 8.14 -2.85 8.86
C VAL A 120 9.59 -3.28 8.62
N ALA A 121 10.47 -3.20 9.63
CA ALA A 121 11.89 -3.50 9.48
C ALA A 121 12.18 -4.89 8.90
N PRO A 122 11.55 -5.99 9.37
CA PRO A 122 11.80 -7.31 8.79
C PRO A 122 11.46 -7.39 7.30
N ALA A 123 10.38 -6.72 6.87
CA ALA A 123 9.99 -6.68 5.46
C ALA A 123 11.00 -5.88 4.63
N HIS A 124 11.50 -4.77 5.16
CA HIS A 124 12.57 -3.99 4.52
C HIS A 124 13.88 -4.77 4.43
N ASP A 125 14.24 -5.49 5.49
CA ASP A 125 15.47 -6.30 5.52
C ASP A 125 15.40 -7.48 4.56
N ALA A 126 14.24 -8.15 4.46
CA ALA A 126 14.03 -9.25 3.52
C ALA A 126 14.20 -8.85 2.04
N VAL A 127 13.92 -7.59 1.71
CA VAL A 127 14.08 -7.06 0.33
C VAL A 127 15.37 -6.27 0.13
N ARG A 128 16.16 -6.05 1.19
CA ARG A 128 17.38 -5.25 1.14
C ARG A 128 18.39 -5.94 0.23
N GLY A 129 18.92 -5.19 -0.74
CA GLY A 129 19.90 -5.71 -1.71
C GLY A 129 19.31 -6.59 -2.81
N VAL A 130 18.03 -6.96 -2.75
CA VAL A 130 17.37 -7.75 -3.80
C VAL A 130 17.07 -6.83 -4.99
N PRO A 131 17.62 -7.09 -6.19
CA PRO A 131 17.31 -6.30 -7.38
C PRO A 131 15.83 -6.36 -7.70
N VAL A 132 15.18 -5.20 -7.86
CA VAL A 132 13.78 -5.14 -8.24
C VAL A 132 13.62 -5.61 -9.70
N PRO A 133 12.82 -6.64 -10.00
CA PRO A 133 12.60 -7.10 -11.36
C PRO A 133 12.07 -6.00 -12.27
N HIS A 134 12.48 -5.98 -13.53
CA HIS A 134 12.06 -4.97 -14.51
C HIS A 134 10.53 -4.86 -14.62
N ALA A 135 9.82 -5.98 -14.74
CA ALA A 135 8.35 -6.01 -14.76
C ALA A 135 7.70 -5.36 -13.53
N ARG A 136 8.34 -5.43 -12.36
CA ARG A 136 7.88 -4.75 -11.14
C ARG A 136 8.10 -3.24 -11.24
N LYS A 137 9.23 -2.78 -11.80
CA LYS A 137 9.48 -1.35 -12.06
C LYS A 137 8.44 -0.76 -13.01
N VAL A 138 8.11 -1.47 -14.10
CA VAL A 138 7.05 -1.04 -15.04
C VAL A 138 5.68 -0.93 -14.36
N LYS A 139 5.31 -1.91 -13.52
CA LYS A 139 4.06 -1.84 -12.74
C LYS A 139 4.03 -0.65 -11.78
N ILE A 140 5.15 -0.35 -11.13
CA ILE A 140 5.29 0.82 -10.25
C ILE A 140 5.12 2.11 -11.07
N ALA A 141 5.78 2.22 -12.23
CA ALA A 141 5.70 3.40 -13.08
C ALA A 141 4.25 3.67 -13.54
N LYS A 142 3.54 2.65 -14.03
CA LYS A 142 2.11 2.77 -14.38
C LYS A 142 1.22 3.11 -13.19
N GLY A 143 1.56 2.59 -12.01
CA GLY A 143 0.88 2.93 -10.77
C GLY A 143 1.01 4.42 -10.43
N LYS A 144 2.20 5.00 -10.61
CA LYS A 144 2.46 6.42 -10.38
C LYS A 144 1.67 7.32 -11.34
N GLU A 145 1.67 6.99 -12.63
CA GLU A 145 0.88 7.71 -13.65
C GLU A 145 -0.61 7.73 -13.28
N ARG A 146 -1.18 6.56 -12.93
CA ARG A 146 -2.61 6.46 -12.56
C ARG A 146 -2.96 7.25 -11.30
N MET A 147 -2.11 7.19 -10.28
CA MET A 147 -2.41 7.81 -8.99
C MET A 147 -2.18 9.34 -9.03
N GLN A 148 -1.27 9.82 -9.89
CA GLN A 148 -0.79 11.21 -9.93
C GLN A 148 -0.35 11.78 -8.56
N GLY A 149 -0.21 10.93 -7.54
CA GLY A 149 -0.12 11.32 -6.13
C GLY A 149 1.28 11.76 -5.70
N HIS A 150 2.29 11.55 -6.56
CA HIS A 150 3.67 11.96 -6.29
C HIS A 150 4.07 13.28 -6.95
N ALA A 151 3.21 13.88 -7.77
CA ALA A 151 3.52 15.18 -8.36
C ALA A 151 3.53 16.25 -7.26
N VAL A 152 4.71 16.80 -6.99
CA VAL A 152 4.93 17.86 -5.99
C VAL A 152 4.13 19.11 -6.39
N ALA A 153 3.75 19.96 -5.44
CA ALA A 153 2.94 21.16 -5.71
C ALA A 153 3.50 22.02 -6.86
N ALA A 154 4.83 22.11 -6.99
CA ALA A 154 5.50 22.81 -8.08
C ALA A 154 5.28 22.15 -9.47
N GLU A 155 5.34 20.82 -9.56
CA GLU A 155 5.05 20.08 -10.80
C GLU A 155 3.61 20.30 -11.25
N ARG A 156 2.66 20.25 -10.30
CA ARG A 156 1.23 20.48 -10.59
C ARG A 156 0.98 21.90 -11.06
N HIS A 157 1.62 22.89 -10.43
CA HIS A 157 1.49 24.28 -10.84
C HIS A 157 2.02 24.50 -12.26
N LEU A 158 3.22 24.01 -12.56
CA LEU A 158 3.79 24.12 -13.91
C LEU A 158 2.94 23.40 -14.96
N ALA A 159 2.47 22.19 -14.66
CA ALA A 159 1.59 21.44 -15.55
C ALA A 159 0.28 22.18 -15.84
N GLN A 160 -0.31 22.83 -14.83
CA GLN A 160 -1.50 23.66 -15.02
C GLN A 160 -1.20 24.86 -15.92
N VAL A 161 -0.11 25.59 -15.67
CA VAL A 161 0.28 26.74 -16.50
C VAL A 161 0.53 26.34 -17.96
N LEU A 162 1.12 25.15 -18.20
CA LEU A 162 1.31 24.60 -19.55
C LEU A 162 -0.01 24.19 -20.21
N THR A 163 -0.93 23.63 -19.44
CA THR A 163 -2.28 23.28 -19.92
C THR A 163 -3.08 24.53 -20.28
N ASP A 164 -2.99 25.59 -19.47
CA ASP A 164 -3.64 26.89 -19.72
C ASP A 164 -3.11 27.55 -21.01
N ARG A 165 -1.92 27.16 -21.47
CA ARG A 165 -1.33 27.56 -22.76
C ARG A 165 -1.74 26.67 -23.94
N GLY A 166 -2.68 25.75 -23.72
CA GLY A 166 -3.23 24.87 -24.74
C GLY A 166 -2.40 23.60 -25.00
N LEU A 167 -1.43 23.27 -24.15
CA LEU A 167 -0.64 22.05 -24.30
C LEU A 167 -1.35 20.84 -23.67
N THR A 168 -1.24 19.68 -24.32
CA THR A 168 -1.72 18.42 -23.73
C THR A 168 -0.66 17.86 -22.80
N VAL A 169 -0.94 17.89 -21.49
CA VAL A 169 0.02 17.54 -20.45
C VAL A 169 -0.41 16.30 -19.68
N THR A 170 0.53 15.37 -19.47
CA THR A 170 0.37 14.21 -18.60
C THR A 170 1.42 14.22 -17.49
N LEU A 171 0.98 14.25 -16.23
CA LEU A 171 1.86 14.16 -15.06
C LEU A 171 2.33 12.72 -14.82
N GLN A 172 3.60 12.56 -14.47
CA GLN A 172 4.20 11.27 -14.10
C GLN A 172 3.99 10.18 -15.18
N ARG A 173 3.99 10.57 -16.47
CA ARG A 173 3.76 9.69 -17.62
C ARG A 173 4.74 8.53 -17.62
N ALA A 174 4.25 7.28 -17.62
CA ALA A 174 5.13 6.11 -17.61
C ALA A 174 5.70 5.83 -19.00
N VAL A 175 7.02 5.73 -19.08
CA VAL A 175 7.76 5.23 -20.24
C VAL A 175 8.63 4.06 -19.75
N ASP A 176 8.14 2.85 -19.97
CA ASP A 176 8.71 1.60 -19.45
C ASP A 176 8.92 1.62 -17.92
N LYS A 177 10.18 1.58 -17.45
CA LYS A 177 10.55 1.57 -16.04
C LYS A 177 10.65 2.97 -15.42
N TYR A 178 10.58 4.02 -16.23
CA TYR A 178 10.70 5.41 -15.82
C TYR A 178 9.36 6.14 -15.90
N ASN A 179 9.26 7.25 -15.19
CA ASN A 179 8.17 8.21 -15.33
C ASN A 179 8.77 9.53 -15.83
N ILE A 180 8.05 10.30 -16.62
CA ILE A 180 8.38 11.69 -16.96
C ILE A 180 7.58 12.58 -16.02
N ASP A 181 8.21 13.55 -15.35
CA ASP A 181 7.50 14.37 -14.35
C ASP A 181 6.32 15.13 -14.97
N ILE A 182 6.57 15.82 -16.08
CA ILE A 182 5.55 16.49 -16.90
C ILE A 182 5.81 16.14 -18.37
N ALA A 183 4.92 15.35 -18.97
CA ALA A 183 5.00 14.98 -20.38
C ALA A 183 4.06 15.84 -21.23
N ILE A 184 4.56 16.29 -22.37
CA ILE A 184 3.79 16.96 -23.42
C ILE A 184 3.71 15.97 -24.57
N ASP A 185 2.49 15.54 -24.91
CA ASP A 185 2.30 14.37 -25.79
C ASP A 185 2.56 14.68 -27.27
N SER A 186 2.37 15.93 -27.70
CA SER A 186 2.53 16.32 -29.10
C SER A 186 2.95 17.79 -29.26
N PRO A 187 4.15 18.08 -29.80
CA PRO A 187 5.26 17.14 -29.99
C PRO A 187 5.76 16.53 -28.66
N PRO A 188 6.36 15.32 -28.67
CA PRO A 188 6.86 14.65 -27.46
C PRO A 188 7.97 15.46 -26.76
N VAL A 189 7.64 16.06 -25.63
CA VAL A 189 8.59 16.75 -24.75
C VAL A 189 8.44 16.26 -23.31
N ALA A 190 9.55 15.78 -22.75
CA ALA A 190 9.66 15.35 -21.37
C ALA A 190 10.29 16.47 -20.55
N VAL A 191 9.54 17.02 -19.59
CA VAL A 191 10.05 18.04 -18.66
C VAL A 191 10.35 17.38 -17.32
N GLU A 192 11.60 17.47 -16.87
CA GLU A 192 12.14 16.84 -15.67
C GLU A 192 12.59 17.90 -14.67
N ILE A 193 12.11 17.83 -13.42
CA ILE A 193 12.39 18.86 -12.40
C ILE A 193 13.40 18.35 -11.37
N PHE A 194 14.55 19.01 -11.24
CA PHE A 194 15.64 18.61 -10.34
C PHE A 194 15.89 19.64 -9.24
N GLY A 195 15.81 19.22 -7.97
CA GLY A 195 16.01 20.09 -6.80
C GLY A 195 17.47 20.39 -6.41
N GLY A 196 17.66 21.50 -5.69
CA GLY A 196 18.93 22.16 -5.26
C GLY A 196 19.90 21.39 -4.36
N GLY A 197 19.89 20.05 -4.41
CA GLY A 197 20.95 19.17 -3.92
C GLY A 197 21.48 18.25 -5.03
N TRP A 198 21.17 18.54 -6.30
CA TRP A 198 21.69 17.78 -7.43
C TRP A 198 23.22 17.84 -7.44
N HIS A 199 23.85 16.68 -7.23
CA HIS A 199 25.28 16.51 -7.44
C HIS A 199 25.50 16.05 -8.87
N SER A 200 26.21 16.86 -9.66
CA SER A 200 26.65 16.54 -11.03
C SER A 200 27.69 15.40 -11.08
N SER A 201 27.99 14.76 -9.95
CA SER A 201 29.02 13.72 -9.81
C SER A 201 28.45 12.39 -9.29
N GLY A 202 29.15 11.31 -9.64
CA GLY A 202 28.89 9.95 -9.15
C GLY A 202 27.65 9.27 -9.74
N ASP A 203 27.04 8.40 -8.95
CA ASP A 203 25.92 7.55 -9.38
C ASP A 203 24.66 8.32 -9.76
N HIS A 204 24.46 9.52 -9.20
CA HIS A 204 23.32 10.37 -9.51
C HIS A 204 23.39 10.90 -10.95
N ALA A 205 24.56 11.40 -11.36
CA ALA A 205 24.80 11.84 -12.72
C ALA A 205 24.67 10.67 -13.72
N ARG A 206 25.25 9.50 -13.42
CA ARG A 206 25.14 8.31 -14.27
C ARG A 206 23.70 7.87 -14.52
N ARG A 207 22.90 7.76 -13.45
CA ARG A 207 21.47 7.37 -13.56
C ARG A 207 20.65 8.38 -14.35
N PHE A 208 20.98 9.66 -14.18
CA PHE A 208 20.41 10.73 -14.98
C PHE A 208 20.72 10.55 -16.47
N PHE A 209 21.99 10.32 -16.84
CA PHE A 209 22.35 10.10 -18.24
C PHE A 209 21.67 8.88 -18.85
N GLU A 210 21.60 7.77 -18.10
CA GLU A 210 20.88 6.57 -18.55
C GLU A 210 19.40 6.90 -18.84
N ARG A 211 18.73 7.62 -17.94
CA ARG A 211 17.31 7.99 -18.08
C ARG A 211 17.08 8.98 -19.22
N THR A 212 17.87 10.06 -19.29
CA THR A 212 17.75 11.05 -20.36
C THR A 212 18.00 10.40 -21.72
N LYS A 213 19.08 9.62 -21.87
CA LYS A 213 19.33 8.86 -23.09
C LYS A 213 18.16 7.94 -23.45
N TYR A 214 17.60 7.24 -22.47
CA TYR A 214 16.46 6.35 -22.69
C TYR A 214 15.25 7.10 -23.25
N PHE A 215 14.94 8.29 -22.74
CA PHE A 215 13.85 9.12 -23.28
C PHE A 215 14.12 9.59 -24.70
N LEU A 216 15.35 10.05 -24.98
CA LEU A 216 15.77 10.45 -26.33
C LEU A 216 15.65 9.26 -27.32
N ASP A 217 16.13 8.07 -26.94
CA ASP A 217 16.03 6.85 -27.74
C ASP A 217 14.56 6.43 -27.96
N CYS A 218 13.66 6.79 -27.04
CA CYS A 218 12.21 6.59 -27.17
C CYS A 218 11.50 7.69 -27.97
N GLY A 219 12.24 8.63 -28.57
CA GLY A 219 11.71 9.70 -29.42
C GLY A 219 11.20 10.93 -28.69
N TRP A 220 11.51 11.07 -27.40
CA TRP A 220 11.20 12.29 -26.63
C TRP A 220 12.30 13.33 -26.82
N ASN A 221 11.92 14.61 -26.77
CA ASN A 221 12.87 15.68 -26.43
C ASN A 221 12.84 15.90 -24.92
N VAL A 222 13.94 16.35 -24.31
CA VAL A 222 14.04 16.46 -22.84
C VAL A 222 14.37 17.88 -22.41
N VAL A 223 13.54 18.50 -21.58
CA VAL A 223 13.83 19.76 -20.90
C VAL A 223 14.09 19.48 -19.43
N ILE A 224 15.28 19.80 -18.97
CA ILE A 224 15.69 19.66 -17.58
C ILE A 224 15.55 21.01 -16.90
N VAL A 225 14.72 21.07 -15.86
CA VAL A 225 14.51 22.28 -15.06
C VAL A 225 15.27 22.12 -13.75
N TRP A 226 16.37 22.84 -13.60
CA TRP A 226 17.15 22.87 -12.38
C TRP A 226 16.57 23.91 -11.43
N VAL A 227 15.99 23.44 -10.33
CA VAL A 227 15.33 24.28 -9.32
C VAL A 227 16.19 24.41 -8.08
N ASP A 228 16.49 25.64 -7.70
CA ASP A 228 16.96 26.00 -6.37
C ASP A 228 15.82 26.75 -5.69
N GLY A 229 15.17 26.12 -4.71
CA GLY A 229 14.01 26.71 -4.02
C GLY A 229 14.30 28.05 -3.32
N ARG A 230 15.57 28.47 -3.18
CA ARG A 230 15.96 29.77 -2.63
C ARG A 230 16.30 30.81 -3.68
N ARG A 231 16.69 30.40 -4.90
CA ARG A 231 17.22 31.30 -5.93
C ARG A 231 16.40 31.32 -7.22
N TYR A 232 15.89 30.17 -7.64
CA TYR A 232 15.17 29.98 -8.91
C TYR A 232 13.96 29.04 -8.68
N PRO A 233 12.88 29.51 -8.03
CA PRO A 233 11.65 28.74 -7.95
C PRO A 233 11.07 28.53 -9.36
N VAL A 234 10.35 27.43 -9.57
CA VAL A 234 9.63 27.18 -10.84
C VAL A 234 8.62 28.29 -11.06
N GLY A 235 8.88 29.14 -12.06
CA GLY A 235 8.08 30.31 -12.38
C GLY A 235 7.51 30.27 -13.80
N VAL A 236 6.79 31.34 -14.15
CA VAL A 236 6.12 31.49 -15.46
C VAL A 236 7.12 31.43 -16.63
N GLY A 237 8.34 31.96 -16.45
CA GLY A 237 9.38 31.91 -17.48
C GLY A 237 9.83 30.50 -17.85
N CYS A 238 9.79 29.54 -16.93
CA CYS A 238 10.01 28.13 -17.25
C CYS A 238 8.90 27.58 -18.17
N ALA A 239 7.64 27.97 -17.93
CA ALA A 239 6.53 27.58 -18.79
C ALA A 239 6.62 28.27 -20.17
N ASP A 240 7.09 29.52 -20.22
CA ASP A 240 7.36 30.26 -21.47
C ASP A 240 8.38 29.54 -22.32
N TYR A 241 9.49 29.15 -21.71
CA TYR A 241 10.53 28.39 -22.39
C TYR A 241 9.99 27.07 -22.96
N VAL A 242 9.30 26.28 -22.14
CA VAL A 242 8.76 24.98 -22.57
C VAL A 242 7.75 25.15 -23.70
N ALA A 243 6.84 26.12 -23.60
CA ALA A 243 5.86 26.39 -24.64
C ALA A 243 6.51 26.85 -25.95
N ALA A 244 7.51 27.73 -25.88
CA ALA A 244 8.28 28.17 -27.04
C ALA A 244 9.02 27.01 -27.70
N PHE A 245 9.63 26.13 -26.91
CA PHE A 245 10.32 24.94 -27.44
C PHE A 245 9.35 23.97 -28.11
N VAL A 246 8.16 23.78 -27.55
CA VAL A 246 7.11 22.95 -28.17
C VAL A 246 6.64 23.54 -29.51
N GLN A 247 6.52 24.87 -29.60
CA GLN A 247 6.18 25.56 -30.84
C GLN A 247 7.28 25.42 -31.90
N GLU A 248 8.54 25.57 -31.50
CA GLU A 248 9.73 25.35 -32.35
C GLU A 248 9.72 23.95 -32.98
N LEU A 249 9.50 22.92 -32.16
CA LEU A 249 9.41 21.52 -32.60
C LEU A 249 8.20 21.24 -33.51
N GLY A 250 7.12 22.02 -33.40
CA GLY A 250 5.97 21.92 -34.29
C GLY A 250 6.26 22.40 -35.71
N GLY A 251 7.26 23.29 -35.87
CA GLY A 251 7.68 23.84 -37.17
C GLY A 251 8.79 23.06 -37.88
N ASP A 252 9.57 22.24 -37.16
CA ASP A 252 10.74 21.53 -37.69
C ASP A 252 10.81 20.05 -37.24
N ILE A 253 10.65 19.14 -38.20
CA ILE A 253 10.70 17.68 -37.99
C ILE A 253 12.11 17.19 -37.63
N SER A 254 13.16 17.96 -37.93
CA SER A 254 14.56 17.60 -37.66
C SER A 254 14.96 17.79 -36.18
N GLY A 255 14.15 18.48 -35.38
CA GLY A 255 14.42 18.81 -33.98
C GLY A 255 14.26 17.68 -32.96
N ARG A 256 14.11 16.41 -33.39
CA ARG A 256 13.89 15.28 -32.47
C ARG A 256 15.19 14.82 -31.80
N GLY A 257 15.09 14.38 -30.55
CA GLY A 257 16.21 13.84 -29.79
C GLY A 257 17.11 14.91 -29.15
N GLN A 258 16.58 16.13 -28.97
CA GLN A 258 17.28 17.21 -28.27
C GLN A 258 17.07 17.13 -26.77
N TYR A 259 18.06 17.59 -26.00
CA TYR A 259 17.89 17.91 -24.59
C TYR A 259 18.34 19.34 -24.29
N ARG A 260 17.65 20.04 -23.38
CA ARG A 260 17.95 21.41 -22.95
C ARG A 260 17.95 21.47 -21.42
N VAL A 261 18.75 22.37 -20.85
CA VAL A 261 18.85 22.56 -19.39
C VAL A 261 18.61 24.02 -19.06
N ILE A 262 17.56 24.28 -18.26
CA ILE A 262 17.14 25.62 -17.85
C ILE A 262 17.08 25.70 -16.32
N LEU A 263 17.13 26.92 -15.80
CA LEU A 263 16.84 27.23 -14.40
C LEU A 263 15.32 27.34 -14.19
N GLY A 264 14.87 27.36 -12.93
CA GLY A 264 13.45 27.48 -12.58
C GLY A 264 12.75 28.74 -13.12
N ASP A 265 13.49 29.78 -13.48
CA ASP A 265 12.98 31.00 -14.10
C ASP A 265 12.94 30.98 -15.64
N GLY A 266 13.40 29.89 -16.26
CA GLY A 266 13.45 29.72 -17.71
C GLY A 266 14.72 30.20 -18.40
N GLN A 267 15.70 30.72 -17.66
CA GLN A 267 17.01 31.07 -18.21
C GLN A 267 17.86 29.81 -18.42
N ASP A 268 18.80 29.85 -19.38
CA ASP A 268 19.72 28.73 -19.59
C ASP A 268 20.56 28.47 -18.33
N ALA A 269 20.68 27.20 -17.95
CA ALA A 269 21.56 26.83 -16.84
C ALA A 269 23.03 27.01 -17.26
N PRO A 270 23.92 27.46 -16.35
CA PRO A 270 25.34 27.58 -16.67
C PRO A 270 25.92 26.24 -17.10
N ALA A 271 26.31 26.11 -18.37
CA ALA A 271 26.91 24.90 -18.91
C ALA A 271 28.29 24.70 -18.28
N THR A 272 28.42 23.69 -17.42
CA THR A 272 29.74 23.27 -16.90
C THR A 272 30.35 22.17 -17.76
N ASP A 273 29.53 21.36 -18.44
CA ASP A 273 29.94 20.38 -19.47
C ASP A 273 28.74 19.98 -20.36
N SER A 274 28.99 19.73 -21.66
CA SER A 274 28.02 19.09 -22.55
C SER A 274 28.17 17.57 -22.45
N TYR A 275 27.25 16.92 -21.75
CA TYR A 275 27.42 15.52 -21.36
C TYR A 275 27.06 14.48 -22.43
N PHE A 276 26.35 14.86 -23.49
CA PHE A 276 26.11 13.99 -24.63
C PHE A 276 26.98 14.48 -25.80
N ASN A 277 27.84 13.60 -26.31
CA ASN A 277 28.74 13.85 -27.45
C ASN A 277 27.97 13.91 -28.80
N SER A 278 26.84 14.60 -28.83
CA SER A 278 26.08 14.99 -30.01
C SER A 278 25.21 16.18 -29.63
N LEU A 279 25.21 17.20 -30.49
CA LEU A 279 24.88 18.59 -30.19
C LEU A 279 23.67 18.78 -29.24
N ALA A 280 23.93 19.30 -28.05
CA ALA A 280 23.09 20.36 -27.51
C ALA A 280 23.25 21.56 -28.47
N VAL A 281 22.41 21.66 -29.50
CA VAL A 281 22.38 22.87 -30.33
C VAL A 281 21.67 23.96 -29.52
N ILE A 282 22.43 24.69 -28.71
CA ILE A 282 22.14 26.11 -28.49
C ILE A 282 22.83 26.82 -29.66
N GLU A 283 22.17 26.86 -30.82
CA GLU A 283 22.55 27.85 -31.81
C GLU A 283 22.14 29.20 -31.23
N ARG A 284 23.15 29.98 -30.86
CA ARG A 284 22.98 31.38 -30.49
C ARG A 284 22.18 32.04 -31.60
N LEU A 285 21.01 32.58 -31.27
CA LEU A 285 20.42 33.68 -32.03
C LEU A 285 21.45 34.82 -32.05
N ARG A 286 22.29 34.84 -33.09
CA ARG A 286 23.16 35.94 -33.47
C ARG A 286 22.91 36.23 -34.94
N GLY A 287 22.11 37.27 -35.17
CA GLY A 287 22.25 38.20 -36.29
C GLY A 287 21.63 37.76 -37.61
N GLY A 288 20.49 38.38 -37.93
CA GLY A 288 19.83 38.34 -39.23
C GLY A 288 18.45 38.96 -39.13
#